data_AF-A0A838V6V1-F1
#
_entry.id   AF-A0A838V6V1-F1
#
_cell.length_a   1.000
_cell.length_b   1.000
_cell.length_c   1.000
_cell.angle_alpha   90.00
_cell.angle_beta   90.00
_cell.angle_gamma   90.00
#
_symmetry.space_group_name_H-M   'P 1'
#
loop_
_entity.id
_entity.type
_entity.pdbx_description
1 polymer ?
#
loop_
_entity_poly.entity_id
_entity_poly.type
_entity_poly.pdbx_seq_one_letter_code
_entity_poly.pdbx_strand_id
1 'polypeptide(L)' 'MAIAVNITPNGRMSLPADIRKRLGLAKGGAVFLEETGDGVMLRTAAQAVKSAQAIAKKYANPETSADAFLARRRDDSGE' A
#
# COMPACT_ATOMS: atom_id res chain seq x y z
N MET A 1 -0.25 -14.80 -12.00
CA MET A 1 0.52 -14.78 -13.25
C MET A 1 1.96 -14.47 -12.91
N ALA A 2 2.90 -15.33 -13.31
CA ALA A 2 4.34 -15.09 -13.16
C ALA A 2 4.91 -14.65 -14.51
N ILE A 3 5.84 -13.70 -14.50
CA ILE A 3 6.53 -13.22 -15.70
C ILE A 3 8.03 -13.31 -15.40
N ALA A 4 8.78 -13.94 -16.29
CA ALA A 4 10.24 -13.90 -16.22
C ALA A 4 10.73 -12.50 -16.61
N VAL A 5 11.56 -11.88 -15.76
CA VAL A 5 12.20 -10.60 -16.05
C VAL A 5 13.69 -10.75 -15.77
N ASN A 6 14.51 -10.27 -16.69
CA ASN A 6 15.96 -10.31 -16.52
C ASN A 6 16.41 -9.15 -15.61
N ILE A 7 17.34 -9.47 -14.72
CA ILE A 7 18.06 -8.50 -13.91
C ILE A 7 19.41 -8.27 -14.60
N THR A 8 19.70 -7.02 -14.93
CA THR A 8 21.00 -6.65 -15.50
C THR A 8 22.10 -6.71 -14.43
N PRO A 9 23.40 -6.81 -14.80
CA PRO A 9 24.49 -6.93 -13.83
C PRO A 9 24.57 -5.80 -12.79
N ASN A 10 24.02 -4.62 -13.10
CA ASN A 10 23.92 -3.49 -12.17
C ASN A 10 22.65 -3.53 -11.28
N GLY A 11 21.95 -4.66 -11.22
CA GLY A 11 20.78 -4.88 -10.37
C GLY A 11 19.47 -4.26 -10.87
N ARG A 12 19.43 -3.70 -12.09
CA ARG A 12 18.20 -3.12 -12.64
C ARG A 12 17.33 -4.18 -13.31
N MET A 13 16.01 -4.01 -13.17
CA MET A 13 15.03 -4.77 -13.94
C MET A 13 14.01 -3.81 -14.56
N SER A 14 13.57 -4.12 -15.77
CA SER A 14 12.53 -3.36 -16.46
C SER A 14 11.17 -3.94 -16.13
N LEU A 15 10.32 -3.14 -15.50
CA LEU A 15 8.93 -3.55 -15.26
C LEU A 15 8.13 -3.48 -16.57
N PRO A 16 7.52 -4.59 -17.03
CA PRO A 16 6.71 -4.61 -18.25
C PRO A 16 5.66 -3.49 -18.32
N ALA A 17 5.41 -2.98 -19.53
CA ALA A 17 4.60 -1.78 -19.74
C ALA A 17 3.15 -1.93 -19.25
N ASP A 18 2.58 -3.12 -19.38
CA ASP A 18 1.25 -3.46 -18.91
C ASP A 18 1.17 -3.43 -17.37
N ILE A 19 2.20 -3.96 -16.68
CA ILE A 19 2.30 -3.90 -15.22
C ILE A 19 2.45 -2.45 -14.76
N ARG A 20 3.31 -1.67 -15.41
CA ARG A 20 3.46 -0.23 -15.10
C ARG A 20 2.14 0.51 -15.18
N LYS A 21 1.35 0.28 -16.23
CA LYS A 21 0.01 0.91 -16.38
C LYS A 21 -0.94 0.51 -15.24
N ARG A 22 -1.04 -0.79 -14.92
CA ARG A 22 -1.91 -1.29 -13.83
C ARG A 22 -1.51 -0.74 -12.46
N LEU A 23 -0.22 -0.51 -12.24
CA LEU A 23 0.30 0.04 -10.98
C LEU A 23 0.36 1.58 -10.96
N GLY A 24 -0.10 2.27 -12.02
CA GLY A 24 -0.04 3.73 -12.09
C GLY A 24 1.38 4.31 -12.28
N LEU A 25 2.34 3.49 -12.70
CA LEU A 25 3.76 3.84 -12.91
C LEU A 25 4.07 4.15 -14.39
N ALA A 26 3.06 4.49 -15.20
CA ALA A 26 3.22 4.72 -16.63
C ALA A 26 4.19 5.87 -16.95
N LYS A 27 4.26 6.88 -16.06
CA LYS A 27 5.18 8.04 -16.16
C LYS A 27 6.42 7.89 -15.26
N GLY A 28 6.71 6.68 -14.78
CA GLY A 28 7.69 6.44 -13.72
C GLY A 28 7.09 6.62 -12.32
N GLY A 29 7.95 6.62 -11.30
CA GLY A 29 7.56 6.72 -9.90
C GLY A 29 8.44 5.85 -8.99
N ALA A 30 8.09 5.83 -7.70
CA ALA A 30 8.75 4.99 -6.71
C ALA A 30 7.86 3.83 -6.27
N VAL A 31 8.49 2.72 -5.92
CA VAL A 31 7.86 1.56 -5.29
C VAL A 31 8.66 1.20 -4.04
N PHE A 32 7.98 0.63 -3.06
CA PHE A 32 8.62 -0.03 -1.93
C PHE A 32 9.03 -1.43 -2.36
N LEU A 33 10.28 -1.79 -2.07
CA LEU A 33 10.80 -3.15 -2.18
C LEU A 33 11.01 -3.65 -0.76
N GLU A 34 10.25 -4.68 -0.39
CA GLU A 34 10.35 -5.32 0.92
C GLU A 34 10.93 -6.72 0.74
N GLU A 35 11.96 -7.05 1.53
CA GLU A 35 12.42 -8.42 1.66
C GLU A 35 11.49 -9.21 2.59
N THR A 36 11.20 -10.44 2.20
CA THR A 36 10.34 -11.39 2.91
C THR A 36 11.07 -12.73 2.98
N GLY A 37 10.52 -13.70 3.74
CA GLY A 37 11.12 -15.04 3.84
C GLY A 37 11.23 -15.78 2.50
N ASP A 38 10.33 -15.48 1.55
CA ASP A 38 10.22 -16.19 0.27
C ASP A 38 10.77 -15.38 -0.92
N GLY A 39 11.33 -14.20 -0.67
CA GLY A 39 11.87 -13.31 -1.71
C GLY A 39 11.47 -11.86 -1.51
N VAL A 40 11.34 -11.11 -2.61
CA VAL A 40 11.05 -9.67 -2.58
C VAL A 40 9.61 -9.37 -3.01
N MET A 41 8.97 -8.42 -2.33
CA MET A 41 7.67 -7.89 -2.69
C MET A 41 7.77 -6.43 -3.08
N LEU A 42 7.23 -6.09 -4.26
CA LEU A 42 7.13 -4.71 -4.75
C LEU A 42 5.72 -4.17 -4.51
N ARG A 43 5.59 -3.00 -3.90
CA ARG A 43 4.31 -2.31 -3.67
C ARG A 43 4.39 -0.83 -3.99
N THR A 44 3.29 -0.26 -4.48
CA THR A 44 3.14 1.20 -4.53
C THR A 44 2.85 1.75 -3.14
N ALA A 45 3.09 3.06 -2.92
CA ALA A 45 2.73 3.71 -1.66
C ALA A 45 1.25 3.53 -1.31
N ALA A 46 0.35 3.67 -2.29
CA ALA A 46 -1.08 3.47 -2.10
C ALA A 46 -1.41 2.03 -1.64
N GLN A 47 -0.72 1.04 -2.21
CA GLN A 47 -0.88 -0.37 -1.79
C GLN A 47 -0.33 -0.62 -0.39
N ALA A 48 0.81 -0.03 -0.04
CA ALA A 48 1.40 -0.13 1.29
C ALA A 48 0.48 0.47 2.36
N VAL A 49 -0.06 1.67 2.12
CA VAL A 49 -1.05 2.32 3.00
C VAL A 49 -2.30 1.47 3.13
N LYS A 50 -2.86 0.96 2.03
CA LYS A 50 -4.04 0.10 2.06
C LYS A 50 -3.79 -1.18 2.86
N SER A 51 -2.60 -1.77 2.75
CA SER A 51 -2.20 -2.94 3.54
C SER A 51 -2.13 -2.61 5.03
N ALA A 52 -1.47 -1.51 5.40
CA ALA A 52 -1.39 -1.05 6.78
C ALA A 52 -2.79 -0.77 7.38
N GLN A 53 -3.66 -0.10 6.63
CA GLN A 53 -5.05 0.14 7.01
C GLN A 53 -5.83 -1.16 7.20
N ALA A 54 -5.65 -2.15 6.33
CA ALA A 54 -6.32 -3.44 6.44
C ALA A 54 -5.87 -4.22 7.69
N ILE A 55 -4.58 -4.14 8.05
CA ILE A 55 -4.06 -4.72 9.29
C ILE A 55 -4.66 -3.99 10.50
N ALA A 56 -4.60 -2.66 10.52
CA ALA A 56 -5.15 -1.86 11.60
C ALA A 56 -6.64 -2.14 11.82
N LYS A 57 -7.43 -2.25 10.74
CA LYS A 57 -8.87 -2.53 10.81
C LYS A 57 -9.20 -3.88 11.48
N LYS A 58 -8.32 -4.88 11.41
CA LYS A 58 -8.53 -6.16 12.11
C LYS A 58 -8.49 -6.03 13.63
N TYR A 59 -7.75 -5.05 14.14
CA TYR A 59 -7.53 -4.83 15.56
C TYR A 59 -8.22 -3.56 16.08
N ALA A 60 -8.87 -2.80 15.19
CA ALA A 60 -9.52 -1.56 15.55
C ALA A 60 -10.79 -1.83 16.37
N ASN A 61 -10.90 -1.19 17.53
CA ASN A 61 -12.17 -1.10 18.24
C ASN A 61 -13.01 0.03 17.58
N PRO A 62 -14.24 -0.27 17.10
CA PRO A 62 -15.12 0.72 16.49
C PRO A 62 -15.34 1.97 17.35
N GLU A 63 -15.36 1.79 18.68
CA GLU A 63 -15.56 2.86 19.68
C GLU A 63 -14.36 3.81 19.83
N THR A 64 -13.21 3.46 19.25
CA THR A 64 -12.00 4.29 19.18
C THR A 64 -11.70 4.79 17.77
N SER A 65 -12.66 4.64 16.84
CA SER A 65 -12.51 5.19 15.50
C SER A 65 -12.51 6.72 15.51
N ALA A 66 -11.88 7.31 14.50
CA ALA A 66 -11.91 8.76 14.32
C ALA A 66 -13.36 9.28 14.16
N ASP A 67 -14.21 8.52 13.48
CA ASP A 67 -15.63 8.84 13.32
C ASP A 67 -16.37 8.83 14.66
N ALA A 68 -16.15 7.80 15.50
CA ALA A 68 -16.72 7.74 16.84
C ALA A 68 -16.23 8.89 17.74
N PHE A 69 -14.95 9.26 17.63
CA PHE A 69 -14.41 10.42 18.33
C PHE A 69 -15.07 11.73 17.88
N LEU A 70 -15.22 11.94 16.57
CA LEU A 70 -15.85 13.13 16.01
C LEU A 70 -17.35 13.20 16.36
N ALA A 71 -18.06 12.06 16.37
CA ALA A 71 -19.46 11.97 16.79
C ALA A 71 -19.62 12.37 18.26
N ARG A 72 -18.84 11.77 19.17
CA ARG A 72 -18.85 12.14 20.60
C ARG A 72 -18.53 13.61 20.82
N ARG A 73 -17.57 14.17 20.07
CA ARG A 73 -17.23 15.59 20.17
C ARG A 73 -18.39 16.51 19.74
N ARG A 74 -19.20 16.11 18.75
CA ARG A 74 -20.40 16.86 18.35
C ARG A 74 -21.46 16.84 19.45
N ASP A 75 -21.71 15.67 20.03
CA ASP A 75 -22.65 15.51 21.14
C ASP A 75 -22.21 16.33 22.38
N ASP A 76 -20.91 16.33 22.70
CA ASP A 76 -20.33 17.12 23.80
C ASP A 76 -20.36 18.65 23.55
N SER A 77 -20.47 19.09 22.29
CA SER A 77 -20.43 20.52 21.92
C SER A 77 -21.82 21.18 21.87
N GLY A 78 -22.91 20.42 22.05
CA GLY A 78 -24.25 20.97 22.31
C GLY A 78 -24.87 21.82 21.18
N GLU A 79 -24.69 21.43 19.91
CA GLU A 79 -25.45 21.96 18.76
C GLU A 79 -26.54 20.97 18.30
#